data_AF-J9GN98-F1
#
_entry.id   AF-J9GN98-F1
#
_cell.length_a   1.000
_cell.length_b   1.000
_cell.length_c   1.000
_cell.angle_alpha   90.00
_cell.angle_beta   90.00
_cell.angle_gamma   90.00
#
_symmetry.space_group_name_H-M   'P 1'
#
loop_
_entity.id
_entity.type
_entity.pdbx_description
1 polymer ?
#
loop_
_entity_poly.entity_id
_entity_poly.type
_entity_poly.pdbx_seq_one_letter_code
_entity_poly.pdbx_strand_id
1 'polypeptide(L)' 'MASYKKGNRPSYIRAARHEHAIPLYEYFCQTLGEALGNPVQTGEFGADMKVELLNDGPVTICMDTKNKE' A
#
# COMPACT_ATOMS: atom_id res chain seq x y z
N MET A 1 4.31 4.13 6.94
CA MET A 1 3.67 3.29 7.98
C MET A 1 3.37 4.14 9.21
N ALA A 2 2.24 3.91 9.87
CA ALA A 2 1.88 4.59 11.11
C ALA A 2 2.76 4.14 12.29
N SER A 3 3.06 5.06 13.21
CA SER A 3 3.67 4.77 14.51
C SER A 3 2.68 5.13 15.61
N TYR A 4 2.36 4.16 16.47
CA TYR A 4 1.40 4.29 17.58
C TYR A 4 2.07 4.15 18.96
N LYS A 5 3.42 4.22 19.01
CA LYS A 5 4.18 4.00 20.25
C LYS A 5 4.08 5.13 21.29
N LYS A 6 3.57 6.31 20.91
CA LYS A 6 3.54 7.53 21.75
C LYS A 6 2.10 8.02 22.01
N GLY A 7 1.20 7.10 22.36
CA GLY A 7 -0.21 7.37 22.67
C GLY A 7 -1.19 7.02 21.55
N ASN A 8 -2.45 7.41 21.71
CA ASN A 8 -3.57 6.95 20.88
C ASN A 8 -3.65 7.62 19.50
N ARG A 9 -2.93 8.72 19.27
CA ARG A 9 -2.88 9.39 17.96
C ARG A 9 -1.71 8.83 17.13
N PRO A 10 -1.97 8.07 16.06
CA PRO A 10 -0.90 7.57 15.20
C PRO A 10 -0.18 8.72 14.50
N SER A 11 1.14 8.57 14.35
CA SER A 11 1.99 9.47 13.56
C SER A 11 2.40 8.80 12.24
N TYR A 12 2.39 9.56 11.15
CA TYR A 12 2.76 9.09 9.82
C TYR A 12 4.10 9.67 9.35
N ILE A 13 4.94 10.14 10.27
CA ILE A 13 6.23 10.79 9.94
C ILE A 13 7.18 9.94 9.08
N ARG A 14 7.01 8.61 9.09
CA ARG A 14 7.80 7.67 8.28
C ARG A 14 7.20 7.38 6.90
N ALA A 15 6.01 7.90 6.60
CA ALA A 15 5.43 7.77 5.26
C ALA A 15 6.11 8.75 4.30
N ALA A 16 6.23 8.34 3.04
CA ALA A 16 6.71 9.22 1.98
C ALA A 16 5.74 10.40 1.78
N ARG A 17 6.27 11.55 1.38
CA ARG A 17 5.46 12.70 0.96
C ARG A 17 4.73 12.40 -0.34
N HIS A 18 3.64 13.12 -0.58
CA HIS A 18 2.79 12.96 -1.77
C HIS A 18 3.59 12.98 -3.09
N GLU A 19 4.53 13.93 -3.22
CA GLU A 19 5.41 14.10 -4.37
C GLU A 19 6.27 12.87 -4.71
N HIS A 20 6.56 12.03 -3.72
CA HIS A 20 7.30 10.79 -3.90
C HIS A 20 6.39 9.56 -3.91
N ALA A 21 5.27 9.59 -3.18
CA ALA A 21 4.39 8.45 -3.01
C ALA A 21 3.61 8.11 -4.28
N ILE A 22 3.12 9.11 -5.03
CA ILE A 22 2.40 8.86 -6.29
C ILE A 22 3.29 8.17 -7.33
N PRO A 23 4.47 8.72 -7.69
CA PRO A 23 5.29 8.08 -8.72
C PRO A 23 5.72 6.66 -8.34
N LEU A 24 5.99 6.42 -7.06
CA LEU A 24 6.33 5.09 -6.57
C LEU A 24 5.15 4.11 -6.61
N TYR A 25 3.94 4.58 -6.31
CA TYR A 25 2.71 3.79 -6.40
C TYR A 25 2.44 3.38 -7.85
N GLU A 26 2.48 4.34 -8.78
CA GLU A 26 2.26 4.10 -10.20
C GLU A 26 3.30 3.14 -10.78
N TYR A 27 4.58 3.38 -10.47
CA TYR A 27 5.67 2.50 -10.88
C TYR A 27 5.50 1.06 -10.38
N PHE A 28 5.06 0.89 -9.13
CA PHE A 28 4.79 -0.43 -8.56
C PHE A 28 3.66 -1.15 -9.30
N CYS A 29 2.54 -0.47 -9.54
CA CYS A 29 1.40 -1.03 -10.25
C CYS A 29 1.76 -1.43 -11.69
N GLN A 30 2.50 -0.57 -12.41
CA GLN A 30 2.98 -0.88 -13.76
C GLN A 30 3.89 -2.12 -13.75
N THR A 31 4.91 -2.12 -12.89
CA THR A 31 5.88 -3.22 -12.81
C THR A 31 5.19 -4.55 -12.47
N LEU A 32 4.20 -4.52 -11.57
CA LEU A 32 3.44 -5.71 -11.21
C LEU A 32 2.57 -6.20 -12.38
N GLY A 33 1.93 -5.28 -13.10
CA GLY A 33 1.13 -5.65 -14.28
C GLY A 33 1.99 -6.26 -15.39
N GLU A 34 3.18 -5.72 -15.63
CA GLU A 34 4.15 -6.29 -16.56
C GLU A 34 4.58 -7.71 -16.12
N ALA A 35 4.88 -7.90 -14.83
CA ALA A 35 5.29 -9.19 -14.29
C ALA A 35 4.19 -10.27 -14.35
N LEU A 36 2.92 -9.88 -14.21
CA LEU A 36 1.76 -10.78 -14.30
C LEU A 36 1.28 -10.97 -15.75
N GLY A 37 1.74 -10.14 -16.69
CA GLY A 37 1.31 -10.15 -18.08
C GLY A 37 -0.09 -9.56 -18.31
N ASN A 38 -0.65 -8.85 -17.34
CA ASN A 38 -1.94 -8.17 -17.44
C ASN A 38 -2.00 -6.88 -16.60
N PRO A 39 -2.82 -5.88 -16.97
CA PRO A 39 -3.00 -4.70 -16.14
C PRO A 39 -3.60 -5.05 -14.77
N VAL A 40 -3.00 -4.52 -13.70
CA VAL A 40 -3.56 -4.62 -12.35
C VAL A 40 -4.66 -3.59 -12.15
N GLN A 41 -5.71 -3.98 -11.44
CA GLN A 41 -6.76 -3.03 -11.06
C GLN A 41 -6.27 -2.15 -9.90
N THR A 42 -6.62 -0.85 -9.96
CA THR A 42 -6.20 0.17 -8.99
C THR A 42 -7.39 0.99 -8.51
N GLY A 43 -7.19 1.70 -7.39
CA GLY A 43 -8.08 2.76 -6.96
C GLY A 43 -7.56 4.14 -7.40
N GLU A 44 -7.96 5.18 -6.69
CA GLU A 44 -7.51 6.56 -6.90
C GLU A 44 -6.66 7.04 -5.71
N PHE A 45 -5.46 7.55 -6.00
CA PHE A 45 -4.53 7.96 -4.94
C PHE A 45 -5.03 9.21 -4.21
N GLY A 46 -5.15 9.13 -2.88
CA GLY A 46 -5.55 10.25 -2.04
C GLY A 46 -7.05 10.54 -2.01
N ALA A 47 -7.86 9.76 -2.76
CA ALA A 47 -9.30 9.84 -2.71
C ALA A 47 -9.88 9.17 -1.46
N ASP A 48 -11.06 9.62 -1.03
CA ASP A 48 -11.87 8.87 -0.08
C ASP A 48 -12.48 7.66 -0.81
N MET A 49 -12.13 6.45 -0.36
CA MET A 49 -12.49 5.21 -1.05
C MET A 49 -13.17 4.22 -0.10
N LYS A 50 -14.17 3.51 -0.64
CA LYS A 50 -14.79 2.35 0.01
C LYS A 50 -14.36 1.10 -0.73
N VAL A 51 -13.51 0.29 -0.09
CA VAL A 51 -12.97 -0.94 -0.68
C VAL A 51 -13.74 -2.13 -0.12
N GLU A 52 -14.43 -2.85 -1.00
CA GLU A 52 -15.08 -4.13 -0.68
C GLU A 52 -14.09 -5.27 -0.92
N LEU A 53 -14.05 -6.22 0.03
CA LEU A 53 -13.19 -7.39 -0.04
C LEU A 53 -13.90 -8.58 0.61
N LEU A 54 -14.03 -9.68 -0.13
CA LEU A 54 -14.38 -10.99 0.41
C LEU A 54 -13.09 -11.78 0.64
N ASN A 55 -12.72 -11.97 1.91
CA ASN A 55 -11.51 -12.73 2.26
C ASN A 55 -11.88 -14.21 2.50
N ASP A 56 -11.76 -15.03 1.46
CA ASP A 56 -12.04 -16.47 1.50
C ASP A 56 -10.84 -17.24 2.09
N GLY A 57 -10.96 -17.68 3.36
CA GLY A 57 -9.87 -18.21 4.19
C GLY A 57 -10.12 -17.94 5.68
N PRO A 58 -9.73 -16.78 6.26
CA PRO A 58 -8.93 -15.70 5.67
C PRO A 58 -7.43 -15.89 5.91
N VAL A 59 -6.63 -15.62 4.89
CA VAL A 59 -5.16 -15.57 4.99
C VAL A 59 -4.71 -14.13 4.80
N THR A 60 -3.90 -13.61 5.72
CA THR A 60 -3.32 -12.27 5.63
C THR A 60 -1.81 -12.36 5.80
N ILE A 61 -1.07 -11.91 4.79
CA ILE A 61 0.40 -11.90 4.78
C ILE A 61 0.87 -10.46 4.78
N CYS A 62 1.70 -10.08 5.75
CA CYS A 62 2.33 -8.78 5.84
C CYS A 62 3.77 -8.87 5.33
N MET A 63 4.18 -7.96 4.44
CA MET A 63 5.53 -7.92 3.87
C MET A 63 6.14 -6.52 4.06
N ASP A 64 7.43 -6.45 4.44
CA ASP A 64 8.21 -5.21 4.53
C ASP A 64 9.54 -5.39 3.81
N THR A 65 9.81 -4.58 2.79
CA THR A 65 11.06 -4.67 2.02
C THR A 65 12.32 -4.38 2.84
N LYS A 66 12.18 -3.69 3.98
CA LYS A 66 13.26 -3.44 4.94
C LYS A 66 13.44 -4.56 5.96
N ASN A 67 12.45 -5.46 6.08
CA ASN A 67 12.51 -6.64 6.92
C ASN A 67 12.11 -7.88 6.11
N LYS A 68 13.08 -8.39 5.35
CA LYS A 68 12.92 -9.59 4.52
C LYS A 68 13.12 -10.84 5.40
N GLU A 69 12.03 -11.42 5.87
CA GLU A 69 11.96 -12.75 6.49
C GLU A 69 11.04 -13.67 5.68
#